data_AF-A0A843CTA4-F1
#
_entry.id   AF-A0A843CTA4-F1
#
_cell.length_a   1.000
_cell.length_b   1.000
_cell.length_c   1.000
_cell.angle_alpha   90.00
_cell.angle_beta   90.00
_cell.angle_gamma   90.00
#
_symmetry.space_group_name_H-M   'P 1'
#
loop_
_entity.id
_entity.type
_entity.pdbx_description
1 polymer ?
#
loop_
_entity_poly.entity_id
_entity_poly.type
_entity_poly.pdbx_seq_one_letter_code
_entity_poly.pdbx_strand_id
1 'polypeptide(L)'
;MTARTSRLGESIQHPVSNGLVDPSLQPGGAITLSFSDSVVHVMLDQSGDWTITAGVSLYSDRLLKLREMLEQQGFFQAAEESGMVYLIWTSALVENSNGYGHVEEKLLKLLDLFQSYSPSSYIS
;
A
#
# COMPACT_ATOMS: atom_id res chain seq x y z
N MET A 1 0.79 41.86 -35.48
CA MET A 1 0.56 41.20 -34.17
C MET A 1 0.31 39.74 -34.43
N THR A 2 1.28 38.87 -34.13
CA THR A 2 1.22 37.43 -34.45
C THR A 2 1.01 36.69 -33.12
N ALA A 3 -0.17 36.12 -32.92
CA ALA A 3 -0.46 35.29 -31.74
C ALA A 3 0.12 33.89 -31.94
N ARG A 4 1.02 33.50 -31.04
CA ARG A 4 1.59 32.15 -30.96
C ARG A 4 0.58 31.21 -30.31
N THR A 5 0.08 30.24 -31.06
CA THR A 5 -0.67 29.10 -30.49
C THR A 5 0.34 28.07 -30.01
N SER A 6 0.56 28.01 -28.71
CA SER A 6 1.27 26.90 -28.06
C SER A 6 0.25 26.18 -27.17
N ARG A 7 -0.29 25.06 -27.66
CA ARG A 7 -1.03 24.10 -26.82
C ARG A 7 -0.07 22.94 -26.52
N LEU A 8 0.76 23.16 -25.51
CA LEU A 8 1.49 22.12 -24.80
C LEU A 8 0.54 21.49 -23.78
N GLY A 9 0.64 20.17 -23.64
CA GLY A 9 0.29 19.46 -22.41
C GLY A 9 -1.14 18.92 -22.38
N GLU A 10 -1.33 17.76 -23.01
CA GLU A 10 -2.32 16.79 -22.56
C GLU A 10 -1.97 16.44 -21.10
N SER A 11 -2.63 17.12 -20.17
CA SER A 11 -2.50 16.84 -18.74
C SER A 11 -3.16 15.51 -18.48
N ILE A 12 -2.34 14.44 -18.45
CA ILE A 12 -2.75 13.15 -17.94
C ILE A 12 -3.13 13.39 -16.48
N GLN A 13 -4.43 13.43 -16.20
CA GLN A 13 -4.95 13.57 -14.85
C GLN A 13 -4.55 12.31 -14.09
N HIS A 14 -3.46 12.38 -13.33
CA HIS A 14 -3.19 11.41 -12.29
C HIS A 14 -4.36 11.46 -11.29
N PRO A 15 -4.94 10.31 -10.90
CA PRO A 15 -5.93 10.29 -9.83
C PRO A 15 -5.34 11.00 -8.60
N VAL A 16 -6.17 11.72 -7.86
CA VAL A 16 -5.78 12.49 -6.68
C VAL A 16 -4.96 11.58 -5.76
N SER A 17 -3.65 11.81 -5.76
CA SER A 17 -2.74 11.17 -4.81
C SER A 17 -3.02 11.80 -3.45
N ASN A 18 -3.31 10.96 -2.45
CA ASN A 18 -3.44 11.39 -1.06
C ASN A 18 -2.07 11.69 -0.43
N GLY A 19 -0.97 11.59 -1.19
CA GLY A 19 0.39 11.83 -0.74
C GLY A 19 0.89 10.79 0.26
N LEU A 20 0.28 9.61 0.27
CA LEU A 20 0.55 8.57 1.27
C LEU A 20 1.84 7.81 0.97
N VAL A 21 2.21 7.76 -0.31
CA VAL A 21 3.50 7.30 -0.78
C VAL A 21 4.23 8.52 -1.34
N ASP A 22 5.41 8.84 -0.83
CA ASP A 22 6.18 9.97 -1.34
C ASP A 22 6.51 9.73 -2.82
N PRO A 23 6.04 10.59 -3.76
CA PRO A 23 6.36 10.44 -5.19
C PRO A 23 7.85 10.63 -5.49
N SER A 24 8.62 11.20 -4.55
CA SER A 24 10.07 11.36 -4.65
C SER A 24 10.86 10.15 -4.11
N LEU A 25 10.17 9.11 -3.61
CA LEU A 25 10.79 7.88 -3.14
C LEU A 25 11.67 7.29 -4.25
N GLN A 26 12.97 7.23 -4.00
CA GLN A 26 13.92 6.68 -4.96
C GLN A 26 13.84 5.15 -4.96
N PRO A 27 14.20 4.49 -6.08
CA PRO A 27 14.37 3.05 -6.12
C PRO A 27 15.29 2.55 -5.00
N GLY A 28 14.86 1.50 -4.30
CA GLY A 28 15.48 1.00 -3.06
C GLY A 28 14.98 1.69 -1.78
N GLY A 29 14.09 2.67 -1.89
CA GLY A 29 13.45 3.34 -0.76
C GLY A 29 12.34 2.51 -0.12
N ALA A 30 12.12 2.73 1.18
CA ALA A 30 11.06 2.08 1.93
C ALA A 30 10.41 3.02 2.95
N ILE A 31 9.12 2.81 3.19
CA ILE A 31 8.31 3.47 4.22
C ILE A 31 7.79 2.37 5.14
N THR A 32 7.87 2.60 6.45
CA THR A 32 7.34 1.67 7.46
C THR A 32 6.34 2.40 8.36
N LEU A 33 5.17 1.79 8.53
CA LEU A 33 4.11 2.22 9.43
C LEU A 33 3.90 1.13 10.47
N SER A 34 4.05 1.47 11.74
CA SER A 34 3.88 0.53 12.85
C SER A 34 2.63 0.84 13.64
N PHE A 35 1.85 -0.18 13.93
CA PHE A 35 0.64 -0.16 14.75
C PHE A 35 0.85 -1.05 15.99
N SER A 36 -0.13 -1.10 16.90
CA SER A 36 -0.02 -1.85 18.16
C SER A 36 0.16 -3.36 17.98
N ASP A 37 -0.48 -3.95 16.97
CA ASP A 37 -0.48 -5.39 16.70
C ASP A 37 -0.11 -5.72 15.24
N SER A 38 0.37 -4.74 14.49
CA SER A 38 0.55 -4.87 13.06
C SER A 38 1.59 -3.88 12.51
N VAL A 39 2.13 -4.19 11.35
CA VAL A 39 3.15 -3.37 10.68
C VAL A 39 2.89 -3.38 9.18
N VAL A 40 3.15 -2.26 8.52
CA VAL A 40 3.04 -2.13 7.08
C VAL A 40 4.36 -1.58 6.55
N HIS A 41 4.95 -2.29 5.60
CA HIS A 41 6.12 -1.82 4.87
C HIS A 41 5.74 -1.60 3.41
N VAL A 42 6.16 -0.47 2.85
CA VAL A 42 6.00 -0.14 1.44
C VAL A 42 7.39 0.08 0.87
N MET A 43 7.77 -0.68 -0.14
CA MET A 43 9.09 -0.62 -0.76
C MET A 43 8.95 -0.40 -2.26
N LEU A 44 9.77 0.48 -2.81
CA LEU A 44 10.03 0.56 -4.24
C LEU A 44 11.35 -0.15 -4.49
N ASP A 45 11.33 -1.28 -5.19
CA ASP A 45 12.54 -2.03 -5.48
C ASP A 45 13.40 -1.35 -6.56
N GLN A 46 14.57 -1.93 -6.86
CA GLN A 46 15.48 -1.39 -7.87
C GLN A 46 14.98 -1.57 -9.31
N SER A 47 14.05 -2.51 -9.54
CA SER A 47 13.36 -2.71 -10.82
C SER A 47 12.27 -1.67 -11.08
N GLY A 48 11.85 -0.92 -10.05
CA GLY A 48 10.75 0.03 -10.11
C GLY A 48 9.39 -0.59 -9.75
N ASP A 49 9.40 -1.79 -9.17
CA ASP A 49 8.21 -2.47 -8.68
C ASP A 49 7.94 -2.13 -7.22
N TRP A 50 6.67 -1.87 -6.93
CA TRP A 50 6.17 -1.58 -5.60
C TRP A 50 5.80 -2.87 -4.89
N THR A 51 6.24 -3.00 -3.66
CA THR A 51 5.88 -4.11 -2.78
C THR A 51 5.31 -3.57 -1.47
N ILE A 52 4.12 -4.02 -1.11
CA ILE A 52 3.48 -3.74 0.19
C ILE A 52 3.52 -5.02 1.01
N THR A 53 4.13 -4.96 2.19
CA THR A 53 4.14 -6.04 3.17
C THR A 53 3.26 -5.64 4.36
N ALA A 54 2.28 -6.46 4.68
CA ALA A 54 1.40 -6.29 5.83
C ALA A 54 1.69 -7.41 6.84
N GLY A 55 2.25 -7.05 7.99
CA GLY A 55 2.45 -7.94 9.13
C GLY A 55 1.31 -7.79 10.12
N VAL A 56 0.69 -8.89 10.54
CA VAL A 56 -0.36 -8.92 11.56
C VAL A 56 -0.01 -9.95 12.63
N SER A 57 -0.13 -9.58 13.89
CA SER A 57 0.15 -10.47 15.02
C SER A 57 -0.75 -11.71 15.03
N LEU A 58 -0.16 -12.88 15.30
CA LEU A 58 -0.85 -14.15 15.56
C LEU A 58 -1.80 -14.07 16.76
N TYR A 59 -1.54 -13.14 17.67
CA TYR A 59 -2.36 -12.92 18.86
C TYR A 59 -3.46 -11.87 18.63
N SER A 60 -3.57 -11.32 17.42
CA SER A 60 -4.65 -10.40 17.09
C SER A 60 -5.94 -11.19 16.84
N ASP A 61 -7.00 -10.87 17.58
CA ASP A 61 -8.35 -11.43 17.36
C ASP A 61 -8.90 -11.17 15.95
N ARG A 62 -8.23 -10.28 15.21
CA ARG A 62 -8.59 -9.77 13.89
C ARG A 62 -7.86 -10.49 12.77
N LEU A 63 -6.85 -11.31 13.09
CA LEU A 63 -5.96 -11.91 12.11
C LEU A 63 -6.71 -12.65 11.01
N LEU A 64 -7.63 -13.56 11.38
CA LEU A 64 -8.34 -14.40 10.42
C LEU A 64 -9.10 -13.53 9.39
N LYS A 65 -9.85 -12.54 9.90
CA LYS A 65 -10.67 -11.66 9.05
C LYS A 65 -9.81 -10.72 8.21
N LEU A 66 -8.76 -10.12 8.78
CA LEU A 66 -7.84 -9.27 8.04
C LEU A 66 -7.14 -10.07 6.94
N ARG A 67 -6.65 -11.26 7.25
CA ARG A 67 -6.03 -12.16 6.28
C ARG A 67 -6.96 -12.42 5.09
N GLU A 68 -8.19 -12.87 5.32
CA GLU A 68 -9.14 -13.16 4.24
C GLU A 68 -9.40 -11.94 3.36
N MET A 69 -9.55 -10.76 3.97
CA MET A 69 -9.79 -9.52 3.23
C MET A 69 -8.55 -9.08 2.43
N LEU A 70 -7.36 -9.26 2.98
CA LEU A 70 -6.09 -8.98 2.29
C LEU A 70 -5.90 -9.93 1.11
N GLU A 71 -6.18 -11.22 1.29
CA GLU A 71 -6.16 -12.22 0.21
C GLU A 71 -7.12 -11.84 -0.93
N GLN A 72 -8.34 -11.35 -0.60
CA GLN A 72 -9.27 -10.80 -1.60
C GLN A 72 -8.75 -9.53 -2.30
N GLN A 73 -7.86 -8.77 -1.66
CA GLN A 73 -7.15 -7.65 -2.27
C GLN A 73 -5.90 -8.08 -3.08
N GLY A 74 -5.64 -9.39 -3.21
CA GLY A 74 -4.51 -9.93 -3.96
C GLY A 74 -3.20 -9.95 -3.17
N PHE A 75 -3.26 -9.81 -1.85
CA PHE A 75 -2.12 -10.14 -1.00
C PHE A 75 -2.01 -11.66 -0.87
N PHE A 76 -0.80 -12.16 -0.65
CA PHE A 76 -0.58 -13.57 -0.36
C PHE A 76 0.32 -13.72 0.86
N GLN A 77 0.09 -14.73 1.68
CA GLN A 77 0.96 -15.02 2.82
C GLN A 77 2.34 -15.41 2.33
N ALA A 78 3.36 -14.68 2.77
CA ALA A 78 4.75 -14.90 2.39
C ALA A 78 5.54 -15.60 3.51
N ALA A 79 5.25 -15.25 4.77
CA ALA A 79 5.97 -15.78 5.92
C ALA A 79 5.12 -15.75 7.20
N GLU A 80 5.52 -16.55 8.17
CA GLU A 80 5.10 -16.45 9.56
C GLU A 80 6.38 -16.48 10.42
N GLU A 81 6.65 -15.38 11.11
CA GLU A 81 7.89 -15.20 11.87
C GLU A 81 7.65 -14.31 13.08
N SER A 82 8.30 -14.63 14.20
CA SER A 82 8.28 -13.80 15.42
C SER A 82 6.89 -13.43 15.94
N GLY A 83 5.93 -14.36 15.81
CA GLY A 83 4.55 -14.12 16.25
C GLY A 83 3.71 -13.28 15.28
N MET A 84 4.20 -13.04 14.06
CA MET A 84 3.53 -12.25 13.03
C MET A 84 3.31 -13.09 11.77
N VAL A 85 2.17 -12.88 11.12
CA VAL A 85 1.91 -13.35 9.75
C VAL A 85 2.16 -12.20 8.80
N TYR A 86 3.02 -12.43 7.80
CA TYR A 86 3.34 -11.45 6.78
C TYR A 86 2.64 -11.81 5.47
N LEU A 87 1.87 -10.86 4.96
CA LEU A 87 1.24 -10.92 3.65
C LEU A 87 1.86 -9.88 2.72
N ILE A 88 2.05 -10.23 1.45
CA ILE A 88 2.70 -9.39 0.46
C ILE A 88 1.77 -9.15 -0.72
N TRP A 89 1.75 -7.91 -1.21
CA TRP A 89 1.26 -7.53 -2.53
C TRP A 89 2.41 -6.88 -3.31
N THR A 90 2.49 -7.14 -4.61
CA THR A 90 3.54 -6.55 -5.46
C THR A 90 2.99 -6.15 -6.83
N SER A 91 3.46 -5.02 -7.36
CA SER A 91 3.13 -4.57 -8.72
C SER A 91 3.77 -5.44 -9.80
N ALA A 92 4.84 -6.17 -9.48
CA ALA A 92 5.52 -7.05 -10.42
C ALA A 92 4.59 -8.16 -10.98
N LEU A 93 3.50 -8.45 -10.27
CA LEU A 93 2.48 -9.42 -10.67
C LEU A 93 1.27 -8.79 -11.37
N VAL A 94 1.29 -7.49 -11.66
CA VAL A 94 0.16 -6.74 -12.24
C VAL A 94 0.50 -6.29 -13.66
N GLU A 95 -0.27 -6.74 -14.65
CA GLU A 95 0.02 -6.58 -16.08
C GLU A 95 -0.18 -5.15 -16.66
N ASN A 96 -0.38 -4.09 -15.87
CA ASN A 96 -0.58 -2.73 -16.41
C ASN A 96 0.15 -1.63 -15.62
N SER A 97 1.03 -0.93 -16.34
CA SER A 97 2.11 -0.08 -15.84
C SER A 97 1.68 1.36 -15.57
N ASN A 98 1.02 1.59 -14.43
CA ASN A 98 1.12 2.86 -13.72
C ASN A 98 1.21 2.58 -12.21
N GLY A 99 2.35 1.98 -11.81
CA GLY A 99 2.56 1.37 -10.49
C GLY A 99 2.30 2.31 -9.31
N TYR A 100 2.53 3.62 -9.48
CA TYR A 100 2.36 4.61 -8.41
C TYR A 100 0.88 4.82 -8.00
N GLY A 101 -0.05 4.92 -8.95
CA GLY A 101 -1.47 5.06 -8.62
C GLY A 101 -2.04 3.78 -7.99
N HIS A 102 -1.56 2.62 -8.45
CA HIS A 102 -1.98 1.31 -7.95
C HIS A 102 -1.48 1.04 -6.53
N VAL A 103 -0.21 1.35 -6.23
CA VAL A 103 0.34 1.16 -4.88
C VAL A 103 -0.37 2.05 -3.87
N GLU A 104 -0.67 3.30 -4.21
CA GLU A 104 -1.32 4.21 -3.29
C GLU A 104 -2.76 3.79 -3.00
N GLU A 105 -3.51 3.38 -4.03
CA GLU A 105 -4.86 2.82 -3.85
C GLU A 105 -4.82 1.55 -2.97
N LYS A 106 -3.85 0.66 -3.21
CA LYS A 106 -3.68 -0.56 -2.41
C LYS A 106 -3.31 -0.25 -0.97
N LEU A 107 -2.43 0.70 -0.73
CA LEU A 107 -2.05 1.15 0.59
C LEU A 107 -3.23 1.78 1.33
N LEU A 108 -4.01 2.64 0.67
CA LEU A 108 -5.20 3.24 1.26
C LEU A 108 -6.21 2.18 1.70
N LYS A 109 -6.50 1.20 0.83
CA LYS A 109 -7.38 0.08 1.17
C LYS A 109 -6.84 -0.75 2.34
N LEU A 110 -5.54 -1.03 2.34
CA LEU A 110 -4.88 -1.73 3.45
C LEU A 110 -5.08 -0.99 4.78
N LEU A 111 -4.83 0.31 4.80
CA LEU A 111 -4.94 1.14 6.00
C LEU A 111 -6.39 1.25 6.47
N ASP A 112 -7.35 1.37 5.55
CA ASP A 112 -8.78 1.35 5.87
C ASP A 112 -9.22 0.03 6.51
N LEU A 113 -8.70 -1.11 6.03
CA LEU A 113 -8.92 -2.41 6.69
C LEU A 113 -8.34 -2.43 8.11
N PHE A 114 -7.10 -1.96 8.29
CA PHE A 114 -6.46 -1.95 9.61
C PHE A 114 -7.19 -1.04 10.61
N GLN A 115 -7.73 0.09 10.14
CA GLN A 115 -8.55 1.00 10.93
C GLN A 115 -9.94 0.45 11.23
N SER A 116 -10.64 -0.07 10.22
CA SER A 116 -12.01 -0.60 10.35
C SER A 116 -12.12 -1.73 11.35
N TYR A 117 -11.03 -2.47 11.53
CA TYR A 117 -10.97 -3.53 12.51
C TYR A 117 -10.30 -3.11 13.82
N SER A 118 -9.87 -1.86 14.01
CA SER A 118 -9.23 -1.48 15.28
C SER A 118 -10.14 -1.79 16.48
N PRO A 119 -9.63 -2.42 17.55
CA PRO A 119 -10.44 -2.65 18.73
C PRO A 119 -10.97 -1.30 19.21
N SER A 120 -12.29 -1.24 19.43
CA SER A 120 -12.94 -0.08 20.03
C SER A 120 -12.18 0.30 21.29
N SER A 121 -11.59 1.49 21.32
CA SER A 121 -10.92 2.03 22.51
C SER A 121 -11.83 1.86 23.72
N TYR A 122 -11.34 1.15 24.74
CA TYR A 122 -12.08 0.77 25.94
C TYR A 122 -12.26 1.94 26.95
N ILE A 123 -12.45 3.16 26.46
CA ILE A 123 -12.70 4.34 27.27
C ILE A 123 -13.93 5.07 26.73
N SER A 124 -15.07 4.79 27.36
CA SER A 124 -16.28 5.62 27.37
C SER A 124 -16.65 5.89 28.81
#